data_AF-A0A1Z9ARD6-F1
#
_entry.id   AF-A0A1Z9ARD6-F1
#
_cell.length_a   1.000
_cell.length_b   1.000
_cell.length_c   1.000
_cell.angle_alpha   90.00
_cell.angle_beta   90.00
_cell.angle_gamma   90.00
#
_symmetry.space_group_name_H-M   'P 1'
#
loop_
_entity.id
_entity.type
_entity.pdbx_description
1 polymer ?
#
loop_
_entity_poly.entity_id
_entity_poly.type
_entity_poly.pdbx_seq_one_letter_code
_entity_poly.pdbx_strand_id
1 'polypeptide(L)'
;MMSFDSLTTVSTIFANKFPNSNEIIQVGEPLREQWLSLVEDVEIRIILADAMLGGEWRNLRMPKMSADSSQSITLEDLDRSVAWLDEFIVSIASKRPARIPEFNFRAIMPAITRFKSELLSNPSLSLFYRRISSGLRDNTRVNLPLFITIPSESSLRLEWYKVYTAHGELTESADFQSGLTSALNFEASWTESDDNLLLLLLAYIIKAQKTSGEGFQAIKKKLDRLSFNKPSLINISKAMSVMGET
;
A
#
# COMPACT_ATOMS: atom_id res chain seq x y z
N MET A 1 -20.60 11.20 -13.60
CA MET A 1 -21.29 10.28 -12.67
C MET A 1 -20.60 8.94 -12.84
N MET A 2 -19.75 8.54 -11.88
CA MET A 2 -19.12 7.23 -11.64
C MET A 2 -17.86 7.45 -10.81
N SER A 3 -17.80 6.86 -9.62
CA SER A 3 -16.62 6.87 -8.73
C SER A 3 -16.73 5.81 -7.62
N PHE A 4 -17.94 5.35 -7.30
CA PHE A 4 -18.18 4.17 -6.47
C PHE A 4 -17.98 2.84 -7.22
N ASP A 5 -18.09 2.87 -8.56
CA ASP A 5 -17.93 1.69 -9.41
C ASP A 5 -16.48 1.18 -9.41
N SER A 6 -15.50 2.07 -9.28
CA SER A 6 -14.06 1.73 -9.25
C SER A 6 -13.71 0.82 -8.06
N LEU A 7 -14.17 1.13 -6.84
CA LEU A 7 -13.94 0.31 -5.64
C LEU A 7 -14.69 -1.03 -5.68
N THR A 8 -15.89 -1.04 -6.26
CA THR A 8 -16.66 -2.27 -6.48
C THR A 8 -15.93 -3.21 -7.44
N THR A 9 -15.33 -2.64 -8.49
CA THR A 9 -14.56 -3.40 -9.48
C THR A 9 -13.27 -3.95 -8.88
N VAL A 10 -12.52 -3.15 -8.12
CA VAL A 10 -11.35 -3.61 -7.34
C VAL A 10 -11.74 -4.77 -6.42
N SER A 11 -12.84 -4.63 -5.66
CA SER A 11 -13.33 -5.70 -4.79
C SER A 11 -13.66 -6.98 -5.54
N THR A 12 -14.19 -6.86 -6.76
CA THR A 12 -14.54 -8.00 -7.61
C THR A 12 -13.29 -8.73 -8.11
N ILE A 13 -12.23 -8.01 -8.49
CA ILE A 13 -10.94 -8.62 -8.85
C ILE A 13 -10.37 -9.38 -7.65
N PHE A 14 -10.31 -8.76 -6.48
CA PHE A 14 -9.74 -9.38 -5.29
C PHE A 14 -10.63 -10.46 -4.64
N ALA A 15 -11.81 -10.71 -5.19
CA ALA A 15 -12.60 -11.89 -4.88
C ALA A 15 -12.08 -13.16 -5.59
N ASN A 16 -11.27 -13.02 -6.65
CA ASN A 16 -10.59 -14.12 -7.33
C ASN A 16 -9.35 -14.60 -6.55
N LYS A 17 -8.81 -15.77 -6.91
CA LYS A 17 -7.61 -16.32 -6.27
C LYS A 17 -6.35 -15.64 -6.82
N PHE A 18 -5.34 -15.47 -5.97
CA PHE A 18 -4.00 -15.13 -6.47
C PHE A 18 -3.39 -16.34 -7.20
N PRO A 19 -2.53 -16.12 -8.22
CA PRO A 19 -1.84 -17.19 -8.91
C PRO A 19 -0.83 -17.89 -8.01
N ASN A 20 -0.39 -19.08 -8.41
CA ASN A 20 0.62 -19.84 -7.69
C ASN A 20 1.99 -19.14 -7.76
N SER A 21 2.52 -18.70 -6.62
CA SER A 21 3.80 -18.00 -6.54
C SER A 21 4.97 -18.84 -7.06
N ASN A 22 4.93 -20.17 -6.90
CA ASN A 22 6.01 -21.04 -7.35
C ASN A 22 6.15 -21.05 -8.87
N GLU A 23 5.04 -20.99 -9.60
CA GLU A 23 5.04 -20.91 -11.06
C GLU A 23 5.66 -19.60 -11.53
N ILE A 24 5.31 -18.48 -10.86
CA ILE A 24 5.89 -17.16 -11.14
C ILE A 24 7.41 -17.16 -10.90
N ILE A 25 7.85 -17.70 -9.75
CA ILE A 25 9.26 -17.75 -9.37
C ILE A 25 10.07 -18.61 -10.35
N GLN A 26 9.50 -19.70 -10.87
CA GLN A 26 10.15 -20.57 -11.85
C GLN A 26 10.38 -19.90 -13.20
N VAL A 27 9.51 -18.97 -13.62
CA VAL A 27 9.70 -18.21 -14.87
C VAL A 27 10.89 -17.24 -14.76
N GLY A 28 11.14 -16.69 -13.56
CA GLY A 28 12.36 -15.97 -13.24
C GLY A 28 12.16 -14.60 -12.60
N GLU A 29 13.28 -13.96 -12.29
CA GLU A 29 13.37 -12.69 -11.56
C GLU A 29 12.54 -11.54 -12.18
N PRO A 30 12.59 -11.28 -13.50
CA PRO A 30 11.86 -10.14 -14.07
C PRO A 30 10.35 -10.22 -13.89
N LEU A 31 9.76 -11.42 -14.02
CA LEU A 31 8.33 -11.60 -13.83
C LEU A 31 7.95 -11.44 -12.35
N ARG A 32 8.75 -12.00 -11.45
CA ARG A 32 8.55 -11.87 -10.01
C ARG A 32 8.60 -10.41 -9.55
N GLU A 33 9.55 -9.64 -10.05
CA GLU A 33 9.67 -8.20 -9.75
C GLU A 33 8.47 -7.39 -10.25
N GLN A 34 7.95 -7.69 -11.45
CA GLN A 34 6.73 -7.07 -11.95
C GLN A 34 5.52 -7.33 -11.04
N TRP A 35 5.34 -8.59 -10.62
CA TRP A 35 4.29 -8.94 -9.67
C TRP A 35 4.47 -8.23 -8.32
N LEU A 36 5.68 -8.24 -7.77
CA LEU A 36 5.98 -7.57 -6.50
C LEU A 36 5.68 -6.07 -6.57
N SER A 37 6.10 -5.40 -7.65
CA SER A 37 5.85 -3.97 -7.88
C SER A 37 4.36 -3.66 -7.91
N LEU A 38 3.58 -4.38 -8.72
CA LEU A 38 2.14 -4.12 -8.85
C LEU A 38 1.35 -4.44 -7.58
N VAL A 39 1.72 -5.52 -6.88
CA VAL A 39 1.10 -5.86 -5.58
C VAL A 39 1.38 -4.75 -4.56
N GLU A 40 2.60 -4.23 -4.52
CA GLU A 40 2.97 -3.11 -3.66
C GLU A 40 2.25 -1.81 -4.06
N ASP A 41 2.10 -1.54 -5.35
CA ASP A 41 1.36 -0.38 -5.85
C ASP A 41 -0.10 -0.40 -5.40
N VAL A 42 -0.77 -1.56 -5.48
CA VAL A 42 -2.14 -1.73 -4.99
C VAL A 42 -2.21 -1.54 -3.48
N GLU A 43 -1.32 -2.20 -2.73
CA GLU A 43 -1.26 -2.12 -1.26
C GLU A 43 -1.18 -0.67 -0.79
N ILE A 44 -0.26 0.09 -1.38
CA ILE A 44 0.03 1.46 -0.94
C ILE A 44 -1.09 2.42 -1.34
N ARG A 45 -1.73 2.22 -2.49
CA ARG A 45 -2.89 3.04 -2.91
C ARG A 45 -4.12 2.76 -2.05
N ILE A 46 -4.33 1.52 -1.62
CA ILE A 46 -5.33 1.19 -0.59
C ILE A 46 -5.05 1.97 0.71
N ILE A 47 -3.81 1.94 1.19
CA ILE A 47 -3.42 2.64 2.43
C ILE A 47 -3.58 4.16 2.29
N LEU A 48 -3.17 4.73 1.15
CA LEU A 48 -3.31 6.16 0.88
C LEU A 48 -4.77 6.58 0.81
N ALA A 49 -5.60 5.80 0.13
CA ALA A 49 -7.03 6.05 0.04
C ALA A 49 -7.70 6.01 1.43
N ASP A 50 -7.37 5.02 2.27
CA ASP A 50 -7.87 4.95 3.64
C ASP A 50 -7.46 6.17 4.46
N ALA A 51 -6.19 6.58 4.40
CA ALA A 51 -5.70 7.79 5.09
C ALA A 51 -6.47 9.04 4.67
N MET A 52 -6.74 9.23 3.37
CA MET A 52 -7.52 10.36 2.85
C MET A 52 -8.98 10.37 3.31
N LEU A 53 -9.56 9.19 3.51
CA LEU A 53 -10.94 9.03 3.97
C LEU A 53 -11.11 9.14 5.49
N GLY A 54 -10.04 9.38 6.24
CA GLY A 54 -10.07 9.56 7.69
C GLY A 54 -9.30 8.51 8.48
N GLY A 55 -8.65 7.54 7.82
CA GLY A 55 -7.74 6.59 8.46
C GLY A 55 -8.42 5.59 9.39
N GLU A 56 -9.67 5.21 9.10
CA GLU A 56 -10.45 4.31 9.96
C GLU A 56 -10.12 2.81 9.77
N TRP A 57 -9.21 2.46 8.86
CA TRP A 57 -8.78 1.09 8.53
C TRP A 57 -9.90 0.05 8.67
N ARG A 58 -10.98 0.28 7.93
CA ARG A 58 -12.29 -0.35 8.18
C ARG A 58 -12.30 -1.84 7.91
N ASN A 59 -13.05 -2.57 8.74
CA ASN A 59 -13.37 -3.99 8.56
C ASN A 59 -14.88 -4.17 8.32
N LEU A 60 -15.27 -4.17 7.05
CA LEU A 60 -16.66 -4.44 6.65
C LEU A 60 -16.83 -5.95 6.39
N ARG A 61 -18.02 -6.40 5.96
CA ARG A 61 -18.18 -7.76 5.45
C ARG A 61 -17.94 -7.73 3.94
N MET A 62 -16.88 -8.36 3.45
CA MET A 62 -16.75 -8.54 1.99
C MET A 62 -17.83 -9.48 1.46
N PRO A 63 -18.24 -9.33 0.19
CA PRO A 63 -18.90 -10.40 -0.53
C PRO A 63 -18.10 -11.70 -0.36
N LYS A 64 -18.79 -12.82 -0.14
CA LYS A 64 -18.10 -14.11 -0.03
C LYS A 64 -17.31 -14.33 -1.32
N MET A 65 -16.05 -14.75 -1.20
CA MET A 65 -15.30 -15.28 -2.34
C MET A 65 -16.17 -16.33 -3.04
N SER A 66 -16.32 -16.20 -4.35
CA SER A 66 -17.02 -17.23 -5.11
C SER A 66 -16.21 -18.52 -4.97
N ALA A 67 -16.75 -19.50 -4.25
CA ALA A 67 -16.10 -20.80 -4.07
C ALA A 67 -15.79 -21.48 -5.42
N ASP A 68 -16.47 -21.05 -6.49
CA ASP A 68 -16.42 -21.58 -7.84
C ASP A 68 -15.55 -20.77 -8.82
N SER A 69 -14.91 -19.66 -8.41
CA SER A 69 -14.01 -18.94 -9.33
C SER A 69 -12.71 -19.74 -9.52
N SER A 70 -12.62 -20.47 -10.63
CA SER A 70 -11.37 -21.08 -11.11
C SER A 70 -10.37 -20.05 -11.68
N GLN A 71 -10.79 -18.78 -11.78
CA GLN A 71 -9.97 -17.71 -12.32
C GLN A 71 -8.96 -17.20 -11.29
N SER A 72 -7.70 -17.13 -11.71
CA SER A 72 -6.63 -16.45 -10.99
C SER A 72 -6.51 -15.00 -11.44
N ILE A 73 -6.20 -14.11 -10.52
CA ILE A 73 -5.81 -12.73 -10.80
C ILE A 73 -4.62 -12.73 -11.76
N THR A 74 -4.63 -11.81 -12.74
CA THR A 74 -3.54 -11.59 -13.69
C THR A 74 -2.75 -10.30 -13.38
N LEU A 75 -1.61 -10.09 -14.04
CA LEU A 75 -0.87 -8.82 -13.95
C LEU A 75 -1.73 -7.64 -14.45
N GLU A 76 -2.49 -7.86 -15.52
CA GLU A 76 -3.39 -6.84 -16.07
C GLU A 76 -4.49 -6.46 -15.09
N ASP A 77 -5.02 -7.42 -14.34
CA ASP A 77 -5.99 -7.16 -13.28
C ASP A 77 -5.41 -6.28 -12.15
N LEU A 78 -4.15 -6.49 -11.77
CA LEU A 78 -3.48 -5.63 -10.80
C LEU A 78 -3.22 -4.22 -11.35
N ASP A 79 -2.76 -4.11 -12.59
CA ASP A 79 -2.53 -2.81 -13.25
C ASP A 79 -3.82 -1.99 -13.37
N ARG A 80 -4.93 -2.62 -13.80
CA ARG A 80 -6.26 -1.98 -13.80
C ARG A 80 -6.72 -1.61 -12.39
N SER A 81 -6.43 -2.45 -11.39
CA SER A 81 -6.75 -2.13 -10.00
C SER A 81 -6.02 -0.87 -9.51
N VAL A 82 -4.75 -0.71 -9.90
CA VAL A 82 -3.98 0.53 -9.64
C VAL A 82 -4.67 1.73 -10.29
N ALA A 83 -5.04 1.64 -11.57
CA ALA A 83 -5.71 2.73 -12.27
C ALA A 83 -7.06 3.12 -11.65
N TRP A 84 -7.87 2.14 -11.23
CA TRP A 84 -9.14 2.39 -10.55
C TRP A 84 -8.97 2.96 -9.14
N LEU A 85 -7.94 2.55 -8.40
CA LEU A 85 -7.60 3.16 -7.12
C LEU A 85 -7.16 4.62 -7.30
N ASP A 86 -6.34 4.91 -8.31
CA ASP A 86 -5.92 6.28 -8.63
C ASP A 86 -7.13 7.18 -9.00
N GLU A 87 -8.03 6.67 -9.84
CA GLU A 87 -9.28 7.36 -10.19
C GLU A 87 -10.13 7.63 -8.94
N PHE A 88 -10.29 6.63 -8.07
CA PHE A 88 -11.02 6.76 -6.81
C PHE A 88 -10.39 7.82 -5.90
N ILE A 89 -9.06 7.81 -5.77
CA ILE A 89 -8.30 8.78 -4.97
C ILE A 89 -8.55 10.21 -5.45
N VAL A 90 -8.43 10.46 -6.76
CA VAL A 90 -8.64 11.79 -7.35
C VAL A 90 -10.10 12.23 -7.27
N SER A 91 -11.02 11.35 -7.63
CA SER A 91 -12.43 11.72 -7.81
C SER A 91 -13.18 11.86 -6.49
N ILE A 92 -12.78 11.09 -5.47
CA ILE A 92 -13.50 10.95 -4.20
C ILE A 92 -12.61 11.18 -2.99
N ALA A 93 -11.59 10.35 -2.78
CA ALA A 93 -10.88 10.34 -1.50
C ALA A 93 -10.26 11.72 -1.17
N SER A 94 -9.65 12.37 -2.15
CA SER A 94 -9.05 13.70 -2.02
C SER A 94 -10.03 14.83 -1.70
N LYS A 95 -11.33 14.65 -1.96
CA LYS A 95 -12.37 15.67 -1.73
C LYS A 95 -13.05 15.56 -0.37
N ARG A 96 -12.61 14.63 0.49
CA ARG A 96 -13.19 14.36 1.82
C ARG A 96 -14.73 14.28 1.76
N PRO A 97 -15.28 13.22 1.13
CA PRO A 97 -16.70 13.13 0.89
C PRO A 97 -17.47 13.12 2.22
N ALA A 98 -18.63 13.79 2.26
CA ALA A 98 -19.49 13.82 3.44
C ALA A 98 -19.93 12.42 3.90
N ARG A 99 -20.02 11.46 2.97
CA ARG A 99 -20.22 10.03 3.25
C ARG A 99 -19.03 9.25 2.72
N ILE A 100 -18.34 8.56 3.61
CA ILE A 100 -17.22 7.70 3.26
C ILE A 100 -17.77 6.42 2.59
N PRO A 101 -17.27 6.03 1.40
CA PRO A 101 -17.69 4.82 0.72
C PRO A 101 -17.50 3.57 1.58
N GLU A 102 -18.38 2.59 1.37
CA GLU A 102 -18.25 1.26 1.96
C GLU A 102 -17.26 0.44 1.14
N PHE A 103 -15.99 0.48 1.53
CA PHE A 103 -14.96 -0.39 0.99
C PHE A 103 -14.14 -0.98 2.13
N ASN A 104 -13.83 -2.26 1.98
CA ASN A 104 -13.22 -3.04 3.03
C ASN A 104 -11.70 -3.11 2.85
N PHE A 105 -11.03 -2.00 3.14
CA PHE A 105 -9.57 -1.90 3.03
C PHE A 105 -8.86 -3.04 3.77
N ARG A 106 -9.38 -3.40 4.96
CA ARG A 106 -8.78 -4.45 5.78
C ARG A 106 -8.97 -5.85 5.24
N ALA A 107 -10.10 -6.19 4.59
CA ALA A 107 -10.35 -7.58 4.20
C ALA A 107 -9.59 -8.04 2.95
N ILE A 108 -9.26 -7.11 2.04
CA ILE A 108 -8.45 -7.43 0.86
C ILE A 108 -6.96 -7.58 1.25
N MET A 109 -6.52 -6.81 2.25
CA MET A 109 -5.11 -6.72 2.63
C MET A 109 -4.46 -8.06 3.01
N PRO A 110 -5.08 -8.97 3.81
CA PRO A 110 -4.48 -10.26 4.13
C PRO A 110 -4.03 -11.05 2.91
N ALA A 111 -4.80 -11.04 1.83
CA ALA A 111 -4.50 -11.79 0.63
C ALA A 111 -3.37 -11.14 -0.18
N ILE A 112 -3.40 -9.81 -0.33
CA ILE A 112 -2.32 -9.02 -0.93
C ILE A 112 -1.00 -9.23 -0.17
N THR A 113 -1.01 -8.99 1.13
CA THR A 113 0.16 -9.13 2.01
C THR A 113 0.67 -10.58 2.03
N ARG A 114 -0.23 -11.58 1.97
CA ARG A 114 0.16 -13.00 1.84
C ARG A 114 0.91 -13.25 0.54
N PHE A 115 0.34 -12.83 -0.58
CA PHE A 115 0.92 -13.05 -1.88
C PHE A 115 2.26 -12.31 -2.04
N LYS A 116 2.36 -11.05 -1.55
CA LYS A 116 3.63 -10.32 -1.43
C LYS A 116 4.68 -11.13 -0.67
N SER A 117 4.29 -11.74 0.46
CA SER A 117 5.19 -12.59 1.26
C SER A 117 5.73 -13.80 0.50
N GLU A 118 4.95 -14.37 -0.42
CA GLU A 118 5.32 -15.56 -1.19
C GLU A 118 6.24 -15.24 -2.37
N LEU A 119 6.20 -14.00 -2.87
CA LEU A 119 7.06 -13.53 -3.95
C LEU A 119 8.42 -12.99 -3.47
N LEU A 120 8.55 -12.63 -2.19
CA LEU A 120 9.79 -12.07 -1.65
C LEU A 120 10.90 -13.11 -1.54
N SER A 121 12.07 -12.80 -2.09
CA SER A 121 13.29 -13.61 -1.96
C SER A 121 13.95 -13.48 -0.59
N ASN A 122 13.79 -12.34 0.08
CA ASN A 122 14.33 -12.14 1.42
C ASN A 122 13.48 -12.91 2.45
N PRO A 123 14.03 -13.93 3.13
CA PRO A 123 13.26 -14.77 4.03
C PRO A 123 12.74 -14.01 5.26
N SER A 124 13.45 -12.98 5.71
CA SER A 124 13.01 -12.17 6.86
C SER A 124 11.79 -11.33 6.50
N LEU A 125 11.83 -10.61 5.37
CA LEU A 125 10.68 -9.84 4.90
C LEU A 125 9.49 -10.76 4.59
N SER A 126 9.74 -11.90 3.93
CA SER A 126 8.71 -12.92 3.68
C SER A 126 8.01 -13.37 4.98
N LEU A 127 8.78 -13.68 6.03
CA LEU A 127 8.22 -14.06 7.33
C LEU A 127 7.38 -12.95 7.97
N PHE A 128 7.72 -11.67 7.76
CA PHE A 128 6.95 -10.56 8.30
C PHE A 128 5.67 -10.28 7.59
N TYR A 129 5.69 -10.17 6.28
CA TYR A 129 4.47 -10.03 5.51
C TYR A 129 3.53 -11.23 5.77
N ARG A 130 4.08 -12.44 5.96
CA ARG A 130 3.27 -13.61 6.38
C ARG A 130 2.62 -13.46 7.75
N ARG A 131 3.34 -12.95 8.75
CA ARG A 131 2.78 -12.68 10.09
C ARG A 131 1.74 -11.57 10.04
N ILE A 132 2.05 -10.46 9.36
CA ILE A 132 1.16 -9.32 9.16
C ILE A 132 -0.14 -9.77 8.48
N SER A 133 -0.04 -10.56 7.41
CA SER A 133 -1.20 -11.15 6.74
C SER A 133 -2.08 -11.97 7.69
N SER A 134 -1.46 -12.77 8.56
CA SER A 134 -2.20 -13.57 9.56
C SER A 134 -2.89 -12.66 10.59
N GLY A 135 -2.20 -11.64 11.09
CA GLY A 135 -2.78 -10.64 12.01
C GLY A 135 -3.94 -9.87 11.41
N LEU A 136 -3.79 -9.41 10.16
CA LEU A 136 -4.84 -8.72 9.42
C LEU A 136 -6.09 -9.60 9.29
N ARG A 137 -5.92 -10.88 8.92
CA ARG A 137 -7.02 -11.86 8.80
C ARG A 137 -7.72 -12.09 10.13
N ASP A 138 -6.94 -12.26 11.20
CA ASP A 138 -7.46 -12.61 12.52
C ASP A 138 -7.89 -11.36 13.32
N ASN A 139 -7.85 -10.18 12.68
CA ASN A 139 -8.16 -8.88 13.28
C ASN A 139 -7.31 -8.55 14.53
N THR A 140 -6.04 -8.97 14.54
CA THR A 140 -5.10 -8.79 15.65
C THR A 140 -3.85 -8.02 15.21
N ARG A 141 -3.21 -7.33 16.16
CA ARG A 141 -1.88 -6.77 15.96
C ARG A 141 -0.84 -7.86 16.16
N VAL A 142 0.14 -7.93 15.27
CA VAL A 142 1.22 -8.91 15.38
C VAL A 142 2.49 -8.26 15.90
N ASN A 143 3.08 -8.89 16.91
CA ASN A 143 4.40 -8.53 17.38
C ASN A 143 5.45 -9.03 16.39
N LEU A 144 6.21 -8.12 15.80
CA LEU A 144 7.33 -8.47 14.96
C LEU A 144 8.58 -8.68 15.83
N PRO A 145 9.34 -9.78 15.62
CA PRO A 145 10.56 -10.07 16.35
C PRO A 145 11.61 -9.00 16.09
N LEU A 146 12.48 -8.80 17.09
CA LEU A 146 13.55 -7.83 17.05
C LEU A 146 14.57 -8.17 15.95
N PHE A 147 14.91 -7.16 15.14
CA PHE A 147 16.10 -7.19 14.31
C PHE A 147 17.18 -6.39 15.03
N ILE A 148 18.11 -7.10 15.66
CA ILE A 148 19.18 -6.52 16.49
C ILE A 148 20.19 -5.79 15.59
N THR A 149 20.29 -6.19 14.32
CA THR A 149 21.16 -5.58 13.32
C THR A 149 20.32 -4.88 12.26
N ILE A 150 20.52 -3.58 12.14
CA ILE A 150 20.07 -2.81 10.98
C ILE A 150 20.75 -3.45 9.75
N PRO A 151 20.00 -3.75 8.69
CA PRO A 151 20.60 -4.15 7.42
C PRO A 151 21.64 -3.11 6.97
N SER A 152 22.85 -3.55 6.60
CA SER A 152 23.85 -2.64 6.02
C SER A 152 23.47 -2.18 4.62
N GLU A 153 22.64 -2.96 3.93
CA GLU A 153 22.18 -2.69 2.57
C GLU A 153 21.08 -1.62 2.56
N SER A 154 21.25 -0.56 1.76
CA SER A 154 20.30 0.56 1.74
C SER A 154 18.91 0.17 1.21
N SER A 155 18.86 -0.70 0.19
CA SER A 155 17.62 -1.29 -0.34
C SER A 155 16.82 -2.02 0.74
N LEU A 156 17.49 -2.84 1.55
CA LEU A 156 16.83 -3.59 2.61
C LEU A 156 16.35 -2.66 3.73
N ARG A 157 17.11 -1.61 4.08
CA ARG A 157 16.64 -0.58 5.03
C ARG A 157 15.40 0.15 4.52
N LEU A 158 15.37 0.49 3.24
CA LEU A 158 14.20 1.08 2.58
C LEU A 158 12.97 0.16 2.72
N GLU A 159 13.10 -1.12 2.37
CA GLU A 159 12.01 -2.10 2.52
C GLU A 159 11.48 -2.16 3.96
N TRP A 160 12.39 -2.18 4.92
CA TRP A 160 12.02 -2.14 6.34
C TRP A 160 11.29 -0.86 6.75
N TYR A 161 11.73 0.28 6.23
CA TYR A 161 11.07 1.56 6.45
C TYR A 161 9.65 1.56 5.86
N LYS A 162 9.45 0.97 4.67
CA LYS A 162 8.12 0.77 4.07
C LYS A 162 7.24 -0.11 4.94
N VAL A 163 7.74 -1.27 5.40
CA VAL A 163 7.03 -2.20 6.29
C VAL A 163 6.58 -1.50 7.58
N TYR A 164 7.49 -0.76 8.23
CA TYR A 164 7.19 0.01 9.42
C TYR A 164 6.11 1.07 9.18
N THR A 165 6.28 1.88 8.14
CA THR A 165 5.34 2.97 7.84
C THR A 165 3.96 2.43 7.47
N ALA A 166 3.89 1.43 6.60
CA ALA A 166 2.64 0.82 6.13
C ALA A 166 1.92 0.04 7.24
N HIS A 167 2.63 -0.85 7.94
CA HIS A 167 2.00 -1.81 8.83
C HIS A 167 2.02 -1.42 10.30
N GLY A 168 2.97 -0.58 10.71
CA GLY A 168 3.05 -0.03 12.07
C GLY A 168 2.22 1.24 12.21
N GLU A 169 2.57 2.27 11.47
CA GLU A 169 1.99 3.61 11.66
C GLU A 169 0.65 3.80 10.95
N LEU A 170 0.53 3.32 9.70
CA LEU A 170 -0.64 3.60 8.88
C LEU A 170 -1.80 2.64 9.14
N THR A 171 -1.55 1.33 9.12
CA THR A 171 -2.60 0.32 9.31
C THR A 171 -2.69 -0.22 10.74
N GLU A 172 -1.67 0.04 11.58
CA GLU A 172 -1.57 -0.44 12.96
C GLU A 172 -1.83 -1.96 13.08
N SER A 173 -1.34 -2.70 12.10
CA SER A 173 -1.46 -4.16 11.99
C SER A 173 -0.26 -4.90 12.59
N ALA A 174 0.84 -4.20 12.83
CA ALA A 174 2.05 -4.74 13.43
C ALA A 174 2.58 -3.83 14.54
N ASP A 175 2.97 -4.43 15.66
CA ASP A 175 3.71 -3.76 16.71
C ASP A 175 5.20 -4.01 16.48
N PHE A 176 5.96 -2.92 16.47
CA PHE A 176 7.41 -2.92 16.34
C PHE A 176 8.02 -2.65 17.72
N GLN A 177 9.07 -3.40 18.06
CA GLN A 177 9.76 -3.19 19.33
C GLN A 177 10.45 -1.81 19.37
N SER A 178 10.45 -1.20 20.55
CA SER A 178 11.08 0.11 20.79
C SER A 178 12.55 0.12 20.35
N GLY A 179 12.96 1.15 19.61
CA GLY A 179 14.34 1.35 19.16
C GLY A 179 14.60 0.98 17.70
N LEU A 180 13.75 0.19 17.05
CA LEU A 180 13.88 -0.08 15.60
C LEU A 180 13.68 1.19 14.76
N THR A 181 12.77 2.07 15.20
CA THR A 181 12.46 3.34 14.53
C THR A 181 13.61 4.34 14.59
N SER A 182 14.30 4.40 15.74
CA SER A 182 15.53 5.18 15.91
C SER A 182 16.70 4.62 15.09
N ALA A 183 16.62 3.36 14.68
CA ALA A 183 17.65 2.64 13.94
C ALA A 183 17.47 2.75 12.40
N LEU A 184 16.23 2.90 11.92
CA LEU A 184 15.90 3.13 10.52
C LEU A 184 16.03 4.63 10.18
N ASN A 185 17.26 5.14 10.14
CA ASN A 185 17.53 6.52 9.71
C ASN A 185 16.98 6.74 8.29
N PHE A 186 16.00 7.63 8.13
CA PHE A 186 15.44 7.99 6.83
C PHE A 186 16.50 8.62 5.92
N GLU A 187 16.56 8.17 4.66
CA GLU A 187 17.40 8.78 3.62
C GLU A 187 16.52 9.46 2.57
N ALA A 188 16.70 10.78 2.38
CA ALA A 188 15.88 11.55 1.44
C ALA A 188 15.97 11.04 -0.01
N SER A 189 17.10 10.42 -0.39
CA SER A 189 17.31 9.78 -1.69
C SER A 189 16.34 8.65 -1.97
N TRP A 190 15.84 7.94 -0.95
CA TRP A 190 14.89 6.82 -1.14
C TRP A 190 13.61 7.27 -1.84
N THR A 191 13.14 8.47 -1.56
CA THR A 191 11.94 9.04 -2.19
C THR A 191 12.18 9.54 -3.63
N GLU A 192 13.41 9.50 -4.14
CA GLU A 192 13.70 9.68 -5.58
C GLU A 192 13.68 8.32 -6.32
N SER A 193 14.14 7.25 -5.67
CA SER A 193 14.25 5.91 -6.23
C SER A 193 12.98 5.07 -6.11
N ASP A 194 12.15 5.33 -5.10
CA ASP A 194 10.96 4.54 -4.77
C ASP A 194 9.76 5.47 -4.57
N ASP A 195 8.84 5.41 -5.54
CA ASP A 195 7.60 6.21 -5.54
C ASP A 195 6.64 5.75 -4.44
N ASN A 196 6.66 4.46 -4.13
CA ASN A 196 5.81 3.84 -3.13
C ASN A 196 6.13 4.34 -1.72
N LEU A 197 7.40 4.58 -1.40
CA LEU A 197 7.77 5.29 -0.18
C LEU A 197 7.21 6.72 -0.13
N LEU A 198 7.28 7.47 -1.24
CA LEU A 198 6.75 8.83 -1.31
C LEU A 198 5.25 8.87 -0.98
N LEU A 199 4.50 7.91 -1.52
CA LEU A 199 3.06 7.75 -1.27
C LEU A 199 2.76 7.36 0.19
N LEU A 200 3.56 6.47 0.79
CA LEU A 200 3.43 6.11 2.21
C LEU A 200 3.69 7.32 3.13
N LEU A 201 4.68 8.15 2.82
CA LEU A 201 4.95 9.37 3.58
C LEU A 201 3.80 10.38 3.48
N LEU A 202 3.20 10.53 2.29
CA LEU A 202 2.01 11.35 2.11
C LEU A 202 0.84 10.82 2.95
N ALA A 203 0.57 9.52 2.88
CA ALA A 203 -0.46 8.87 3.70
C ALA A 203 -0.22 9.13 5.19
N TYR A 204 1.04 9.04 5.66
CA TYR A 204 1.39 9.27 7.06
C TYR A 204 1.10 10.71 7.49
N ILE A 205 1.51 11.70 6.68
CA ILE A 205 1.24 13.12 6.95
C ILE A 205 -0.26 13.40 6.98
N ILE A 206 -1.03 12.80 6.05
CA ILE A 206 -2.48 12.94 5.98
C ILE A 206 -3.14 12.34 7.23
N LYS A 207 -2.80 11.09 7.59
CA LYS A 207 -3.32 10.42 8.78
C LYS A 207 -2.99 11.20 10.06
N ALA A 208 -1.78 11.76 10.14
CA ALA A 208 -1.34 12.59 11.26
C ALA A 208 -1.94 14.02 11.27
N GLN A 209 -2.80 14.37 10.31
CA GLN A 209 -3.44 15.68 10.15
C GLN A 209 -2.44 16.85 10.03
N LYS A 210 -1.27 16.61 9.43
CA LYS A 210 -0.19 17.59 9.27
C LYS A 210 -0.15 18.21 7.87
N THR A 211 -1.29 18.30 7.18
CA THR A 211 -1.38 18.76 5.78
C THR A 211 -1.12 20.25 5.59
N SER A 212 -1.18 21.06 6.65
CA SER A 212 -0.84 22.49 6.60
C SER A 212 0.65 22.79 6.87
N GLY A 213 1.46 21.78 7.24
CA GLY A 213 2.85 21.97 7.63
C GLY A 213 3.82 22.06 6.46
N GLU A 214 5.01 22.65 6.71
CA GLU A 214 6.10 22.74 5.73
C GLU A 214 6.52 21.37 5.16
N GLY A 215 6.46 20.32 5.99
CA GLY A 215 6.74 18.94 5.56
C GLY A 215 5.78 18.45 4.47
N PHE A 216 4.48 18.75 4.58
CA PHE A 216 3.51 18.39 3.55
C PHE A 216 3.79 19.15 2.25
N GLN A 217 4.03 20.46 2.34
CA GLN A 217 4.31 21.30 1.18
C GLN A 217 5.60 20.87 0.46
N ALA A 218 6.65 20.50 1.21
CA ALA A 218 7.89 19.98 0.65
C ALA A 218 7.69 18.66 -0.11
N ILE A 219 6.97 17.70 0.49
CA ILE A 219 6.70 16.41 -0.15
C ILE A 219 5.76 16.56 -1.34
N LYS A 220 4.72 17.41 -1.24
CA LYS A 220 3.82 17.74 -2.36
C LYS A 220 4.60 18.34 -3.54
N LYS A 221 5.48 19.32 -3.29
CA LYS A 221 6.31 19.91 -4.36
C LYS A 221 7.22 18.89 -5.02
N LYS A 222 7.76 17.94 -4.23
CA LYS A 222 8.55 16.82 -4.76
C LYS A 222 7.71 15.90 -5.64
N LEU A 223 6.50 15.54 -5.20
CA LEU A 223 5.54 14.75 -5.97
C LEU A 223 5.20 15.45 -7.29
N ASP A 224 4.87 16.75 -7.25
CA ASP A 224 4.55 17.54 -8.45
C ASP A 224 5.72 17.52 -9.44
N ARG A 225 6.96 17.71 -8.97
CA ARG A 225 8.17 17.62 -9.80
C ARG A 225 8.35 16.23 -10.43
N LEU A 226 8.17 15.17 -9.66
CA LEU A 226 8.34 13.79 -10.14
C LEU A 226 7.24 13.39 -11.14
N SER A 227 6.02 13.90 -10.95
CA SER A 227 4.88 13.61 -11.83
C SER A 227 5.08 14.03 -13.29
N PHE A 228 5.95 15.00 -13.56
CA PHE A 228 6.30 15.41 -14.94
C PHE A 228 6.97 14.28 -15.73
N ASN A 229 7.71 13.41 -15.06
CA ASN A 229 8.51 12.35 -15.69
C ASN A 229 8.03 10.93 -15.32
N LYS A 230 7.12 10.80 -14.35
CA LYS A 230 6.57 9.52 -13.88
C LYS A 230 5.04 9.53 -14.00
N PRO A 231 4.48 8.97 -15.10
CA PRO A 231 3.04 9.00 -15.35
C PRO A 231 2.18 8.40 -14.23
N SER A 232 2.69 7.38 -13.54
CA SER A 232 2.06 6.73 -12.38
C SER A 232 1.78 7.67 -11.20
N LEU A 233 2.43 8.84 -11.15
CA LEU A 233 2.27 9.82 -10.08
C LEU A 233 1.33 10.98 -10.43
N ILE A 234 0.91 11.12 -11.70
CA ILE A 234 0.11 12.25 -12.17
C ILE A 234 -1.20 12.36 -11.41
N ASN A 235 -1.92 11.25 -11.25
CA ASN A 235 -3.20 11.23 -10.56
C ASN A 235 -3.03 11.55 -9.07
N ILE A 236 -2.00 11.00 -8.43
CA ILE A 236 -1.72 11.29 -7.02
C ILE A 236 -1.34 12.77 -6.82
N SER A 237 -0.53 13.36 -7.71
CA SER A 237 -0.21 14.81 -7.69
C SER A 237 -1.47 15.68 -7.80
N LYS A 238 -2.39 15.33 -8.70
CA LYS A 238 -3.70 16.01 -8.81
C LYS A 238 -4.50 15.90 -7.52
N ALA A 239 -4.59 14.70 -6.94
CA ALA A 239 -5.28 14.47 -5.68
C ALA A 239 -4.70 15.30 -4.52
N MET A 240 -3.38 15.39 -4.40
CA MET A 240 -2.72 16.22 -3.37
C MET A 240 -3.00 17.70 -3.54
N SER A 241 -3.16 18.18 -4.78
CA SER A 241 -3.49 19.58 -5.04
C SER A 241 -4.89 19.92 -4.58
N VAL A 242 -5.87 19.03 -4.82
CA VAL A 242 -7.24 19.19 -4.30
C VAL A 242 -7.26 19.26 -2.77
N MET A 243 -6.48 18.42 -2.09
CA MET A 243 -6.40 18.42 -0.62
C MET A 243 -5.70 19.64 -0.02
N GLY A 244 -4.78 20.27 -0.75
CA GLY A 244 -4.06 21.45 -0.28
C GLY A 244 -4.87 22.74 -0.34
N GLU A 245 -5.99 22.73 -1.06
CA GLU A 245 -6.90 23.88 -1.23
C GLU A 245 -8.04 23.91 -0.19
N THR A 246 -8.23 22.82 0.57
CA THR A 246 -9.25 22.66 1.63
C THR A 246 -8.69 22.83 3.03
#